data_AF-A0A4U8SDJ4-F1
#
_entry.id   AF-A0A4U8SDJ4-F1
#
_cell.length_a   1.000
_cell.length_b   1.000
_cell.length_c   1.000
_cell.angle_alpha   90.00
_cell.angle_beta   90.00
_cell.angle_gamma   90.00
#
_symmetry.space_group_name_H-M   'P 1'
#
loop_
_entity.id
_entity.type
_entity.pdbx_description
1 polymer ?
#
loop_
_entity_poly.entity_id
_entity_poly.type
_entity_poly.pdbx_seq_one_letter_code
_entity_poly.pdbx_strand_id
1 'polypeptide(L)'
;MDLNTLEKMGDEEMAGKIASISAVLKIFGGHLLGKIASSPLKFARLLKFSFKIKKEVDKTKDEQDMGKKIDNTLAILKIVLDYRKTNPNEMEVLFEMLEEIVQKYQENPNMKQEILNLIDTRGK
;
A
#
# COMPACT_ATOMS: atom_id res chain seq x y z
N MET A 1 7.55 -8.45 3.82
CA MET A 1 6.56 -9.51 3.60
C MET A 1 6.50 -9.74 2.11
N ASP A 2 6.83 -10.92 1.62
CA ASP A 2 6.82 -11.20 0.18
C ASP A 2 5.42 -11.61 -0.30
N LEU A 3 5.20 -11.53 -1.61
CA LEU A 3 3.91 -11.84 -2.25
C LEU A 3 3.48 -13.29 -2.03
N ASN A 4 4.43 -14.23 -1.95
CA ASN A 4 4.17 -15.64 -1.71
C ASN A 4 3.63 -15.91 -0.29
N THR A 5 4.03 -15.09 0.68
CA THR A 5 3.54 -15.16 2.06
C THR A 5 2.09 -14.68 2.15
N LEU A 6 1.72 -13.66 1.37
CA LEU A 6 0.34 -13.15 1.29
C LEU A 6 -0.62 -14.15 0.60
N GLU A 7 -0.10 -14.96 -0.32
CA GLU A 7 -0.87 -15.93 -1.09
C GLU A 7 -1.23 -17.19 -0.29
N LYS A 8 -0.38 -17.59 0.67
CA LYS A 8 -0.59 -18.77 1.52
C LYS A 8 -1.33 -18.47 2.81
N MET A 9 -1.85 -17.25 2.94
CA MET A 9 -2.43 -16.72 4.15
C MET A 9 -3.90 -17.10 4.26
N GLY A 10 -4.30 -17.71 5.37
CA GLY A 10 -5.71 -18.03 5.63
C GLY A 10 -6.58 -16.77 5.78
N ASP A 11 -7.89 -16.90 5.52
CA ASP A 11 -8.84 -15.79 5.51
C ASP A 11 -8.84 -14.97 6.82
N GLU A 12 -8.69 -15.63 7.96
CA GLU A 12 -8.61 -14.98 9.28
C GLU A 12 -7.33 -14.15 9.45
N GLU A 13 -6.19 -14.66 8.98
CA GLU A 13 -4.92 -13.93 9.04
C GLU A 13 -4.94 -12.72 8.09
N MET A 14 -5.55 -12.89 6.91
CA MET A 14 -5.74 -11.81 5.94
C MET A 14 -6.64 -10.71 6.51
N ALA A 15 -7.75 -11.08 7.16
CA ALA A 15 -8.66 -10.15 7.82
C ALA A 15 -7.96 -9.35 8.93
N GLY A 16 -7.14 -10.00 9.75
CA GLY A 16 -6.37 -9.34 10.81
C GLY A 16 -5.38 -8.30 10.29
N LYS A 17 -4.71 -8.57 9.17
CA LYS A 17 -3.79 -7.62 8.53
C LYS A 17 -4.53 -6.45 7.89
N ILE A 18 -5.67 -6.69 7.24
CA ILE A 18 -6.52 -5.62 6.69
C ILE A 18 -7.04 -4.72 7.83
N ALA A 19 -7.46 -5.30 8.95
CA ALA A 19 -7.90 -4.55 10.13
C ALA A 19 -6.77 -3.67 10.69
N SER A 20 -5.55 -4.22 10.78
CA SER A 20 -4.36 -3.49 11.24
C SER A 20 -4.02 -2.30 10.32
N ILE A 21 -4.00 -2.53 9.00
CA ILE A 21 -3.78 -1.46 8.01
C ILE A 21 -4.86 -0.39 8.09
N SER A 22 -6.13 -0.81 8.24
CA SER A 22 -7.26 0.13 8.36
C SER A 22 -7.21 0.96 9.65
N ALA A 23 -6.76 0.39 10.77
CA ALA A 23 -6.59 1.10 12.04
C ALA A 23 -5.49 2.17 11.94
N VAL A 24 -4.34 1.80 11.36
CA VAL A 24 -3.23 2.72 11.06
C VAL A 24 -3.73 3.87 10.17
N LEU A 25 -4.37 3.57 9.05
CA LEU A 25 -4.91 4.59 8.15
C LEU A 25 -5.98 5.48 8.80
N LYS A 26 -6.71 5.01 9.81
CA LYS A 26 -7.71 5.81 10.51
C LYS A 26 -7.06 6.83 11.45
N ILE A 27 -6.01 6.45 12.16
CA ILE A 27 -5.24 7.34 13.05
C ILE A 27 -4.49 8.39 12.24
N PHE A 28 -3.77 7.94 11.20
CA PHE A 28 -3.00 8.86 10.37
C PHE A 28 -3.87 9.57 9.31
N GLY A 29 -5.12 9.12 9.13
CA GLY A 29 -6.04 9.58 8.10
C GLY A 29 -6.24 11.08 8.10
N GLY A 30 -6.44 11.71 9.26
CA GLY A 30 -6.60 13.17 9.33
C GLY A 30 -5.38 13.94 8.81
N HIS A 31 -4.17 13.43 9.04
CA HIS A 31 -2.94 14.04 8.56
C HIS A 31 -2.68 13.76 7.07
N LEU A 32 -2.91 12.51 6.65
CA LEU A 32 -2.82 12.08 5.26
C LEU A 32 -3.86 12.82 4.40
N LEU A 33 -5.05 13.10 4.91
CA LEU A 33 -6.08 13.89 4.23
C LEU A 33 -5.61 15.31 3.94
N GLY A 34 -4.81 15.93 4.83
CA GLY A 34 -4.20 17.23 4.55
C GLY A 34 -3.25 17.20 3.36
N LYS A 35 -2.39 16.17 3.27
CA LYS A 35 -1.49 15.98 2.12
C LYS A 35 -2.24 15.61 0.84
N ILE A 36 -3.23 14.73 0.94
CA ILE A 36 -4.09 14.37 -0.19
C ILE A 36 -4.84 15.59 -0.72
N ALA A 37 -5.38 16.44 0.17
CA ALA A 37 -6.06 17.68 -0.18
C ALA A 37 -5.12 18.73 -0.79
N SER A 38 -3.85 18.75 -0.40
CA SER A 38 -2.84 19.65 -0.99
C SER A 38 -2.46 19.26 -2.43
N SER A 39 -2.65 17.98 -2.81
CA SER A 39 -2.33 17.52 -4.17
C SER A 39 -3.22 16.36 -4.66
N PRO A 40 -4.54 16.62 -4.82
CA PRO A 40 -5.51 15.57 -5.18
C PRO A 40 -5.22 14.95 -6.55
N LEU A 41 -4.69 15.74 -7.48
CA LEU A 41 -4.27 15.28 -8.81
C LEU A 41 -3.07 14.32 -8.78
N LYS A 42 -2.10 14.52 -7.87
CA LYS A 42 -0.96 13.61 -7.70
C LYS A 42 -1.42 12.32 -7.03
N PHE A 43 -2.26 12.43 -6.00
CA PHE A 43 -2.82 11.25 -5.32
C PHE A 43 -3.70 10.40 -6.24
N ALA A 44 -4.54 11.01 -7.07
CA ALA A 44 -5.34 10.30 -8.07
C ALA A 44 -4.47 9.56 -9.10
N ARG A 45 -3.32 10.14 -9.48
CA ARG A 45 -2.34 9.50 -10.36
C ARG A 45 -1.64 8.33 -9.68
N LEU A 46 -1.22 8.49 -8.42
CA LEU A 46 -0.67 7.39 -7.60
C LEU A 46 -1.67 6.24 -7.47
N LEU A 47 -2.94 6.53 -7.19
CA LEU A 47 -3.98 5.50 -7.13
C LEU A 47 -4.14 4.77 -8.47
N LYS A 48 -4.22 5.50 -9.59
CA LYS A 48 -4.28 4.91 -10.94
C LYS A 48 -3.06 4.04 -11.23
N PHE A 49 -1.88 4.46 -10.78
CA PHE A 49 -0.65 3.69 -10.89
C PHE A 49 -0.73 2.39 -10.08
N SER A 50 -1.13 2.45 -8.82
CA SER A 50 -1.33 1.28 -7.97
C SER A 50 -2.32 0.28 -8.58
N PHE A 51 -3.42 0.77 -9.17
CA PHE A 51 -4.38 -0.09 -9.89
C PHE A 51 -3.78 -0.76 -11.12
N LYS A 52 -2.95 -0.05 -11.91
CA LYS A 52 -2.26 -0.64 -13.07
C LYS A 52 -1.30 -1.74 -12.65
N ILE A 53 -0.52 -1.51 -11.59
CA ILE A 53 0.39 -2.51 -11.02
C ILE A 53 -0.39 -3.72 -10.52
N LYS A 54 -1.45 -3.51 -9.74
CA LYS A 54 -2.29 -4.60 -9.23
C LYS A 54 -2.85 -5.46 -10.37
N LYS A 55 -3.40 -4.82 -11.41
CA LYS A 55 -3.96 -5.53 -12.57
C LYS A 55 -2.91 -6.42 -13.26
N GLU A 56 -1.68 -5.96 -13.37
CA GLU A 56 -0.60 -6.74 -14.00
C GLU A 56 -0.06 -7.85 -13.09
N VAL A 57 0.01 -7.59 -11.77
CA VAL A 57 0.33 -8.61 -10.76
C VAL A 57 -0.72 -9.71 -10.74
N ASP A 58 -2.00 -9.38 -10.82
CA ASP A 58 -3.09 -10.37 -10.80
C ASP A 58 -3.01 -11.30 -12.04
N LYS A 59 -2.56 -10.82 -13.21
CA LYS A 59 -2.27 -11.69 -14.37
C LYS A 59 -1.12 -12.68 -14.14
N THR A 60 -0.27 -12.42 -13.16
CA THR A 60 0.93 -13.22 -12.87
C THR A 60 0.62 -14.33 -11.85
N LYS A 61 -0.42 -14.17 -11.02
CA LYS A 61 -0.79 -15.10 -9.94
C LYS A 61 -1.20 -16.47 -10.47
N ASP A 62 -2.10 -16.50 -11.45
CA ASP A 62 -2.65 -17.76 -11.98
C ASP A 62 -1.86 -18.32 -13.16
N GLU A 63 -0.81 -17.62 -13.62
CA GLU A 63 0.01 -18.08 -14.74
C GLU A 63 0.87 -19.26 -14.28
N GLN A 64 0.91 -20.35 -15.04
CA GLN A 64 1.75 -21.52 -14.73
C GLN A 64 3.01 -21.56 -15.58
N ASP A 65 3.01 -20.87 -16.73
CA ASP A 65 4.17 -20.79 -17.61
C ASP A 65 5.22 -19.82 -17.06
N MET A 66 6.43 -20.33 -16.84
CA MET A 66 7.52 -19.55 -16.25
C MET A 66 8.01 -18.43 -17.18
N GLY A 67 7.95 -18.62 -18.50
CA GLY A 67 8.30 -17.58 -19.49
C GLY A 67 7.33 -16.41 -19.42
N LYS A 68 6.03 -16.69 -19.40
CA LYS A 68 4.99 -15.66 -19.24
C LYS A 68 5.04 -14.96 -17.88
N LYS A 69 5.43 -15.65 -16.81
CA LYS A 69 5.69 -14.98 -15.51
C LYS A 69 6.81 -13.96 -15.61
N ILE A 70 7.90 -14.29 -16.31
CA ILE A 70 9.01 -13.37 -16.54
C ILE A 70 8.55 -12.17 -17.37
N ASP A 71 7.82 -12.40 -18.47
CA ASP A 71 7.28 -11.35 -19.33
C ASP A 71 6.34 -10.40 -18.56
N ASN A 72 5.43 -10.95 -17.75
CA ASN A 72 4.53 -10.16 -16.91
C ASN A 72 5.29 -9.36 -15.84
N THR A 73 6.34 -9.94 -15.26
CA THR A 73 7.22 -9.25 -14.31
C THR A 73 7.95 -8.09 -14.98
N LEU A 74 8.48 -8.28 -16.18
CA LEU A 74 9.10 -7.22 -16.97
C LEU A 74 8.09 -6.13 -17.34
N ALA A 75 6.84 -6.49 -17.65
CA ALA A 75 5.76 -5.55 -17.89
C ALA A 75 5.45 -4.69 -16.65
N ILE A 76 5.40 -5.28 -15.46
CA ILE A 76 5.26 -4.55 -14.19
C ILE A 76 6.42 -3.57 -14.01
N LEU A 77 7.66 -4.02 -14.18
CA LEU A 77 8.84 -3.16 -14.07
C LEU A 77 8.80 -2.00 -15.05
N LYS A 78 8.35 -2.24 -16.29
CA LYS A 78 8.16 -1.19 -17.29
C LYS A 78 7.12 -0.15 -16.85
N ILE A 79 6.00 -0.59 -16.27
CA ILE A 79 4.97 0.33 -15.72
C ILE A 79 5.56 1.21 -14.62
N VAL A 80 6.37 0.64 -13.71
CA VAL A 80 7.04 1.42 -12.64
C VAL A 80 8.01 2.44 -13.22
N LEU A 81 8.83 2.04 -14.18
CA LEU A 81 9.81 2.92 -14.82
C LEU A 81 9.13 4.05 -15.60
N ASP A 82 8.09 3.74 -16.38
CA ASP A 82 7.34 4.74 -17.15
C ASP A 82 6.60 5.71 -16.22
N TYR A 83 6.05 5.22 -15.11
CA TYR A 83 5.42 6.07 -14.10
C TYR A 83 6.43 7.03 -13.47
N ARG A 84 7.61 6.54 -13.07
CA ARG A 84 8.68 7.39 -12.53
C ARG A 84 9.16 8.44 -13.53
N LYS A 85 9.32 8.08 -14.81
CA LYS A 85 9.74 9.03 -15.86
C LYS A 85 8.72 10.13 -16.09
N THR A 86 7.44 9.78 -16.10
CA THR A 86 6.34 10.71 -16.38
C THR A 86 5.91 11.53 -15.16
N ASN A 87 6.21 11.03 -13.95
CA ASN A 87 5.81 11.62 -12.68
C ASN A 87 6.96 11.57 -11.66
N PRO A 88 8.11 12.22 -11.92
CA PRO A 88 9.33 12.06 -11.12
C PRO A 88 9.15 12.42 -9.64
N ASN A 89 8.27 13.38 -9.35
CA ASN A 89 8.06 13.91 -8.00
C ASN A 89 6.83 13.31 -7.30
N GLU A 90 6.12 12.36 -7.93
CA GLU A 90 4.91 11.76 -7.32
C GLU A 90 5.23 10.59 -6.40
N MET A 91 6.28 9.82 -6.71
CA MET A 91 6.77 8.79 -5.80
C MET A 91 7.25 9.38 -4.47
N GLU A 92 7.78 10.60 -4.50
CA GLU A 92 8.22 11.33 -3.31
C GLU A 92 7.07 11.59 -2.34
N VAL A 93 5.90 11.99 -2.85
CA VAL A 93 4.69 12.17 -2.02
C VAL A 93 4.29 10.87 -1.31
N LEU A 94 4.45 9.72 -1.97
CA LEU A 94 4.17 8.42 -1.35
C LEU A 94 5.18 8.09 -0.25
N PHE A 95 6.46 8.35 -0.47
CA PHE A 95 7.50 8.14 0.55
C PHE A 95 7.37 9.09 1.73
N GLU A 96 7.09 10.37 1.50
CA GLU A 96 6.85 11.35 2.57
C GLU A 96 5.66 10.94 3.46
N MET A 97 4.58 10.42 2.85
CA MET A 97 3.43 9.92 3.63
C MET A 97 3.80 8.71 4.48
N LEU A 98 4.59 7.77 3.93
CA LEU A 98 5.06 6.60 4.67
C LEU A 98 6.02 6.99 5.80
N GLU A 99 6.93 7.92 5.53
CA GLU A 99 7.89 8.43 6.51
C GLU A 99 7.18 9.11 7.68
N GLU A 100 6.19 9.97 7.42
CA GLU A 100 5.39 10.59 8.49
C GLU A 100 4.62 9.57 9.33
N ILE A 101 4.06 8.51 8.71
CA ILE A 101 3.39 7.44 9.45
C ILE A 101 4.38 6.75 10.40
N VAL A 102 5.60 6.45 9.92
CA VAL A 102 6.63 5.79 10.72
C VAL A 102 7.14 6.69 11.83
N GLN A 103 7.50 7.93 11.52
CA GLN A 103 8.01 8.91 12.49
C GLN A 103 6.99 9.14 13.61
N LYS A 104 5.72 9.42 13.28
CA LYS A 104 4.69 9.62 14.30
C LYS A 104 4.41 8.39 15.15
N TYR A 105 4.53 7.19 14.58
CA TYR A 105 4.46 5.95 15.35
C TYR A 105 5.63 5.83 16.32
N GLN A 106 6.84 6.21 15.91
CA GLN A 106 8.04 6.15 16.75
C GLN A 106 8.05 7.22 17.84
N GLU A 107 7.56 8.42 17.54
CA GLU A 107 7.54 9.56 18.45
C GLU A 107 6.48 9.45 19.55
N ASN A 108 5.39 8.73 19.29
CA ASN A 108 4.32 8.54 20.28
C ASN A 108 4.35 7.10 20.85
N PRO A 109 4.85 6.91 22.08
CA PRO A 109 4.93 5.59 22.70
C PRO A 109 3.56 4.93 22.93
N ASN A 110 2.48 5.71 22.95
CA ASN A 110 1.11 5.20 23.12
C ASN A 110 0.46 4.81 21.77
N MET A 111 1.07 5.14 20.63
CA MET A 111 0.48 4.94 19.30
C MET A 111 0.15 3.46 19.04
N LYS A 112 1.01 2.55 19.52
CA LYS A 112 0.76 1.12 19.43
C LYS A 112 -0.54 0.73 20.13
N GLN A 113 -0.79 1.28 21.32
CA GLN A 113 -1.98 0.96 22.10
C GLN A 113 -3.24 1.57 21.47
N GLU A 114 -3.14 2.77 20.89
CA GLU A 114 -4.24 3.39 20.14
C GLU A 114 -4.63 2.56 18.90
N ILE A 115 -3.64 2.05 18.16
CA ILE A 115 -3.87 1.15 17.02
C ILE A 115 -4.57 -0.13 17.48
N LEU A 116 -4.11 -0.76 18.57
CA LEU A 116 -4.70 -1.97 19.12
C LEU A 116 -6.16 -1.76 19.56
N ASN A 117 -6.43 -0.66 20.28
CA ASN A 117 -7.79 -0.33 20.72
C ASN A 117 -8.78 -0.19 19.56
N LEU A 118 -8.33 0.30 18.39
CA LEU A 118 -9.15 0.41 17.17
C LEU A 118 -9.37 -0.93 16.46
N ILE A 119 -8.50 -1.92 16.66
CA ILE A 119 -8.67 -3.26 16.10
C ILE A 119 -9.66 -4.04 16.97
N ASP A 120 -9.50 -4.00 18.30
CA ASP A 120 -10.37 -4.71 19.25
C ASP A 120 -11.81 -4.22 19.23
N THR A 121 -12.03 -2.92 18.98
CA THR A 121 -13.39 -2.36 18.81
C THR A 121 -14.09 -2.77 17.52
N ARG A 122 -13.39 -3.34 16.52
CA ARG A 122 -14.00 -3.88 15.29
C ARG A 122 -14.28 -5.38 15.35
N GLY A 123 -13.78 -6.08 16.37
CA GLY A 123 -14.02 -7.51 16.61
C GLY A 123 -15.23 -7.80 17.51
N LYS A 124 -16.00 -6.77 17.91
CA LYS A 124 -17.26 -6.89 18.67
C LYS A 124 -18.46 -6.51 17.81
#